data_AF-A0A9E5ED84-F1
#
_entry.id   AF-A0A9E5ED84-F1
#
_cell.length_a   1.000
_cell.length_b   1.000
_cell.length_c   1.000
_cell.angle_alpha   90.00
_cell.angle_beta   90.00
_cell.angle_gamma   90.00
#
_symmetry.space_group_name_H-M   'P 1'
#
loop_
_entity.id
_entity.type
_entity.pdbx_description
1 polymer ?
#
loop_
_entity_poly.entity_id
_entity_poly.type
_entity_poly.pdbx_seq_one_letter_code
_entity_poly.pdbx_strand_id
1 'polypeptide(L)'
;MFQYHTIPVTPFQQNCSLVWCDETQHAAVIDPGGELQRIRDEANRRGLTLKAIWLTHAHIDHAGGTGQLAREDGLPIIGPHPDDQFWIDGLPQQSLHFGFPKAEMFKPDRWLSDGDT
;
A
#
# COMPACT_ATOMS: atom_id res chain seq x y z
N MET A 1 -18.37 -11.05 -6.70
CA MET A 1 -18.82 -9.85 -5.94
C MET A 1 -17.61 -9.15 -5.33
N PHE A 2 -17.61 -7.81 -5.27
CA PHE A 2 -16.52 -7.03 -4.69
C PHE A 2 -16.67 -6.91 -3.17
N GLN A 3 -15.57 -7.08 -2.45
CA GLN A 3 -15.52 -7.02 -0.99
C GLN A 3 -14.35 -6.15 -0.53
N TYR A 4 -14.41 -5.70 0.72
CA TYR A 4 -13.31 -5.00 1.36
C TYR A 4 -13.17 -5.33 2.85
N HIS A 5 -11.98 -5.09 3.38
CA HIS A 5 -11.69 -5.18 4.81
C HIS A 5 -10.62 -4.16 5.19
N THR A 6 -10.91 -3.32 6.18
CA THR A 6 -9.98 -2.33 6.71
C THR A 6 -9.15 -2.94 7.84
N ILE A 7 -7.84 -2.71 7.78
CA ILE A 7 -6.83 -3.12 8.73
C ILE A 7 -6.16 -1.85 9.26
N PRO A 8 -6.48 -1.39 10.47
CA PRO A 8 -5.79 -0.25 11.05
C PRO A 8 -4.29 -0.54 11.21
N VAL A 9 -3.47 0.32 10.62
CA VAL A 9 -2.00 0.22 10.63
C VAL A 9 -1.37 1.51 11.14
N THR A 10 -0.11 1.41 11.54
CA THR A 10 0.75 2.46 12.05
C THR A 10 0.26 3.07 13.37
N PRO A 11 1.09 3.85 14.07
CA PRO A 11 0.64 4.62 15.23
C PRO A 11 -0.48 5.63 14.94
N PHE A 12 -0.69 5.99 13.67
CA PHE A 12 -1.69 6.96 13.22
C PHE A 12 -3.08 6.33 13.04
N GLN A 13 -3.20 5.00 13.19
CA GLN A 13 -4.43 4.26 12.95
C GLN A 13 -4.99 4.51 11.54
N GLN A 14 -4.08 4.57 10.57
CA GLN A 14 -4.41 4.72 9.15
C GLN A 14 -5.19 3.48 8.68
N ASN A 15 -6.15 3.68 7.77
CA ASN A 15 -7.09 2.67 7.30
C ASN A 15 -6.61 1.93 6.03
N CYS A 16 -5.54 1.15 6.14
CA CYS A 16 -5.11 0.25 5.08
C CYS A 16 -6.25 -0.72 4.76
N SER A 17 -6.51 -0.98 3.48
CA SER A 17 -7.66 -1.78 3.08
C SER A 17 -7.26 -2.91 2.13
N LEU A 18 -7.75 -4.12 2.38
CA LEU A 18 -7.78 -5.17 1.39
C LEU A 18 -9.08 -5.06 0.62
N VAL A 19 -9.01 -5.08 -0.70
CA VAL A 19 -10.17 -5.13 -1.59
C VAL A 19 -10.03 -6.33 -2.52
N TRP A 20 -11.10 -7.08 -2.75
CA TRP A 20 -11.00 -8.31 -3.55
C TRP A 20 -12.28 -8.69 -4.28
N CYS A 21 -12.13 -9.59 -5.24
CA CYS A 21 -13.24 -10.27 -5.91
C CYS A 21 -13.46 -11.65 -5.29
N ASP A 22 -14.66 -11.92 -4.75
CA ASP A 22 -14.99 -13.21 -4.12
C ASP A 22 -14.94 -14.42 -5.06
N GLU A 23 -15.07 -14.20 -6.37
CA GLU A 23 -15.06 -15.31 -7.34
C GLU A 23 -13.63 -15.77 -7.64
N THR A 24 -12.67 -14.85 -7.71
CA THR A 24 -11.28 -15.16 -8.08
C THR A 24 -10.33 -15.17 -6.89
N GLN A 25 -10.75 -14.62 -5.75
CA GLN A 25 -9.91 -14.35 -4.57
C GLN A 25 -8.71 -13.44 -4.88
N HIS A 26 -8.71 -12.76 -6.03
CA HIS A 26 -7.70 -11.75 -6.34
C HIS A 26 -7.97 -10.49 -5.55
N ALA A 27 -6.93 -9.98 -4.91
CA ALA A 27 -7.00 -8.83 -4.03
C ALA A 27 -5.97 -7.76 -4.40
N ALA A 28 -6.29 -6.52 -4.09
CA ALA A 28 -5.33 -5.43 -3.98
C ALA A 28 -5.26 -4.95 -2.53
N VAL A 29 -4.09 -4.48 -2.12
CA VAL A 29 -3.93 -3.74 -0.86
C VAL A 29 -3.87 -2.26 -1.18
N ILE A 30 -4.67 -1.47 -0.48
CA ILE A 30 -4.73 -0.01 -0.58
C ILE A 30 -3.99 0.57 0.62
N ASP A 31 -3.02 1.44 0.33
CA ASP A 31 -2.24 2.22 1.30
C ASP A 31 -1.58 1.38 2.42
N PRO A 32 -0.62 0.49 2.08
CA PRO A 32 0.12 -0.30 3.07
C PRO A 32 1.17 0.53 3.81
N GLY A 33 0.73 1.36 4.77
CA GLY A 33 1.61 2.26 5.52
C GLY A 33 2.58 1.60 6.50
N GLY A 34 2.23 0.42 7.02
CA GLY A 34 3.01 -0.28 8.05
C GLY A 34 2.48 -1.69 8.33
N GLU A 35 3.11 -2.37 9.29
CA GLU A 35 2.69 -3.68 9.80
C GLU A 35 2.42 -4.72 8.70
N LEU A 36 3.30 -4.80 7.70
CA LEU A 36 3.13 -5.63 6.49
C LEU A 36 2.80 -7.11 6.80
N GLN A 37 3.38 -7.66 7.87
CA GLN A 37 3.06 -9.04 8.28
C GLN A 37 1.58 -9.18 8.64
N ARG A 38 0.97 -8.20 9.31
CA ARG A 38 -0.45 -8.21 9.65
C ARG A 38 -1.32 -8.16 8.39
N ILE A 39 -0.92 -7.38 7.39
CA ILE A 39 -1.60 -7.30 6.10
C ILE A 39 -1.54 -8.67 5.39
N ARG A 40 -0.35 -9.28 5.34
CA ARG A 40 -0.15 -10.62 4.75
C ARG A 40 -0.96 -11.70 5.48
N ASP A 41 -0.93 -11.69 6.80
CA ASP A 41 -1.67 -12.65 7.63
C ASP A 41 -3.17 -12.54 7.38
N GLU A 42 -3.69 -11.32 7.25
CA GLU A 42 -5.12 -11.10 6.99
C GLU A 42 -5.52 -11.50 5.56
N ALA A 43 -4.66 -11.27 4.56
CA ALA A 43 -4.87 -11.78 3.20
C ALA A 43 -4.86 -13.32 3.18
N ASN A 44 -3.88 -13.94 3.83
CA ASN A 44 -3.75 -15.39 3.93
C ASN A 44 -4.94 -16.03 4.66
N ARG A 45 -5.38 -15.45 5.77
CA ARG A 45 -6.53 -15.93 6.56
C ARG A 45 -7.81 -15.98 5.73
N ARG A 46 -7.94 -15.09 4.74
CA ARG A 46 -9.08 -15.01 3.83
C ARG A 46 -8.89 -15.81 2.54
N GLY A 47 -7.72 -16.42 2.32
CA GLY A 47 -7.42 -17.14 1.08
C GLY A 47 -7.20 -16.23 -0.12
N LEU A 48 -6.82 -14.96 0.11
CA LEU A 48 -6.65 -13.96 -0.94
C LEU A 48 -5.27 -14.06 -1.60
N THR A 49 -5.24 -13.84 -2.90
CA THR A 49 -4.01 -13.66 -3.67
C THR A 49 -3.83 -12.17 -3.97
N LEU A 50 -2.83 -11.53 -3.34
CA LEU A 50 -2.48 -10.14 -3.66
C LEU A 50 -1.96 -10.04 -5.10
N LYS A 51 -2.47 -9.05 -5.84
CA LYS A 51 -2.14 -8.80 -7.24
C LYS A 51 -1.58 -7.41 -7.51
N ALA A 52 -1.81 -6.46 -6.62
CA ALA A 52 -1.33 -5.09 -6.75
C ALA A 52 -1.33 -4.38 -5.39
N ILE A 53 -0.50 -3.34 -5.31
CA ILE A 53 -0.57 -2.30 -4.28
C ILE A 53 -1.16 -1.07 -4.94
N TRP A 54 -2.19 -0.49 -4.32
CA TRP A 54 -2.83 0.75 -4.77
C TRP A 54 -2.55 1.86 -3.76
N LEU A 55 -2.20 3.03 -4.26
CA LEU A 55 -1.93 4.20 -3.42
C LEU A 55 -2.89 5.34 -3.73
N THR A 56 -3.49 5.88 -2.67
CA THR A 56 -4.26 7.13 -2.74
C THR A 56 -3.34 8.33 -2.82
N HIS A 57 -2.30 8.36 -1.98
CA HIS A 57 -1.26 9.38 -1.91
C HIS A 57 -0.02 8.84 -1.15
N ALA A 58 1.06 9.62 -1.09
CA ALA A 58 2.39 9.17 -0.63
C ALA A 58 2.83 9.69 0.76
N HIS A 59 1.90 10.06 1.64
CA HIS A 59 2.26 10.32 3.05
C HIS A 59 2.73 9.03 3.74
N ILE A 60 3.61 9.18 4.73
CA ILE A 60 4.32 8.07 5.38
C ILE A 60 3.40 6.99 5.97
N ASP A 61 2.27 7.38 6.56
CA ASP A 61 1.30 6.48 7.18
C ASP A 61 0.44 5.72 6.17
N HIS A 62 0.46 6.13 4.89
CA HIS A 62 -0.20 5.44 3.78
C HIS A 62 0.80 4.63 2.93
N ALA A 63 1.99 5.18 2.69
CA ALA A 63 2.93 4.64 1.72
C ALA A 63 4.19 4.00 2.34
N GLY A 64 4.40 4.10 3.64
CA GLY A 64 5.65 3.72 4.32
C GLY A 64 6.09 2.27 4.12
N GLY A 65 5.16 1.33 3.95
CA GLY A 65 5.45 -0.08 3.69
C GLY A 65 5.45 -0.48 2.21
N THR A 66 5.11 0.44 1.29
CA THR A 66 4.90 0.13 -0.14
C THR A 66 6.14 -0.47 -0.81
N GLY A 67 7.29 0.20 -0.71
CA GLY A 67 8.51 -0.24 -1.39
C GLY A 67 8.98 -1.62 -0.93
N GLN A 68 8.91 -1.86 0.38
CA GLN A 68 9.23 -3.16 0.96
C GLN A 68 8.26 -4.25 0.49
N LEU A 69 6.94 -3.98 0.56
CA LEU A 69 5.92 -4.95 0.18
C LEU A 69 6.02 -5.32 -1.31
N ALA A 70 6.20 -4.31 -2.18
CA ALA A 70 6.36 -4.52 -3.62
C ALA A 70 7.58 -5.39 -3.94
N ARG A 71 8.73 -5.12 -3.32
CA ARG A 71 9.96 -5.89 -3.54
C ARG A 71 9.85 -7.33 -3.03
N GLU A 72 9.31 -7.51 -1.82
CA GLU A 72 9.24 -8.82 -1.18
C GLU A 72 8.20 -9.73 -1.85
N ASP A 73 7.06 -9.18 -2.26
CA ASP A 73 5.93 -9.97 -2.75
C ASP A 73 5.79 -9.90 -4.29
N GLY A 74 6.66 -9.15 -4.97
CA GLY A 74 6.65 -9.01 -6.43
C GLY A 74 5.39 -8.34 -6.97
N LEU A 75 4.82 -7.40 -6.21
CA LEU A 75 3.55 -6.75 -6.54
C LEU A 75 3.78 -5.44 -7.31
N PRO A 76 3.00 -5.18 -8.39
CA PRO A 76 3.02 -3.89 -9.04
C PRO A 76 2.40 -2.81 -8.15
N ILE A 77 2.96 -1.62 -8.20
CA ILE A 77 2.49 -0.42 -7.52
C ILE A 77 1.68 0.43 -8.53
N ILE A 78 0.42 0.69 -8.20
CA ILE A 78 -0.48 1.53 -9.00
C ILE A 78 -0.86 2.77 -8.17
N GLY A 79 -0.65 3.95 -8.75
CA GLY A 79 -0.77 5.21 -8.05
C GLY A 79 0.49 5.55 -7.24
N PRO A 80 0.53 6.73 -6.61
CA PRO A 80 -0.53 7.75 -6.60
C PRO A 80 -0.46 8.64 -7.87
N HIS A 81 -0.81 9.92 -7.75
CA HIS A 81 -0.61 10.92 -8.80
C HIS A 81 0.88 11.30 -8.94
N PRO A 82 1.39 11.67 -10.14
CA PRO A 82 2.77 12.11 -10.32
C PRO A 82 3.23 13.26 -9.40
N ASP A 83 2.30 14.12 -8.98
CA ASP A 83 2.60 15.25 -8.09
C ASP A 83 3.09 14.81 -6.70
N ASP A 84 2.88 13.55 -6.32
CA ASP A 84 3.34 12.99 -5.05
C ASP A 84 4.79 12.48 -5.10
N GLN A 85 5.51 12.63 -6.21
CA GLN A 85 6.90 12.18 -6.34
C GLN A 85 7.78 12.75 -5.21
N PHE A 86 7.59 14.02 -4.84
CA PHE A 86 8.39 14.62 -3.76
C PHE A 86 8.15 13.96 -2.40
N TRP A 87 6.94 13.46 -2.15
CA TRP A 87 6.62 12.72 -0.94
C TRP A 87 7.27 11.33 -0.94
N ILE A 88 7.23 10.65 -2.09
CA ILE A 88 7.88 9.34 -2.28
C ILE A 88 9.39 9.46 -2.05
N ASP A 89 10.04 10.46 -2.64
CA ASP A 89 11.47 10.74 -2.45
C ASP A 89 11.80 11.08 -0.98
N GLY A 90 10.84 11.70 -0.28
CA GLY A 90 10.94 12.08 1.12
C GLY A 90 10.72 10.94 2.12
N LEU A 91 10.20 9.78 1.72
CA LEU A 91 9.81 8.69 2.65
C LEU A 91 10.90 8.28 3.66
N PRO A 92 12.19 8.13 3.27
CA PRO A 92 13.22 7.79 4.24
C PRO A 92 13.37 8.86 5.34
N GLN A 93 13.29 10.14 4.99
CA GLN A 93 13.36 11.23 5.96
C GLN A 93 12.09 11.31 6.82
N GLN A 94 10.91 11.12 6.22
CA GLN A 94 9.65 11.06 6.95
C GLN A 94 9.67 9.95 8.01
N SER A 95 10.19 8.75 7.66
CA SER A 95 10.25 7.64 8.62
C SER A 95 11.09 7.96 9.86
N LEU A 96 12.20 8.68 9.69
CA LEU A 96 13.05 9.12 10.80
C LEU A 96 12.33 10.18 11.65
N HIS A 97 11.67 11.15 11.01
CA HIS A 97 11.00 12.25 11.70
C HIS A 97 9.83 11.78 12.56
N PHE A 98 9.03 10.83 12.04
CA PHE A 98 7.84 10.32 12.71
C PHE A 98 8.07 9.03 13.51
N GLY A 99 9.29 8.49 13.53
CA GLY A 99 9.63 7.28 14.29
C GLY A 99 9.04 5.99 13.71
N PHE A 100 8.84 5.94 12.39
CA PHE A 100 8.45 4.71 11.69
C PHE A 100 9.65 3.79 11.48
N PRO A 101 9.42 2.49 11.23
CA PRO A 101 10.41 1.65 10.55
C PRO A 101 10.92 2.34 9.28
N LYS A 102 12.16 2.03 8.88
CA LYS A 102 12.77 2.63 7.69
C LYS A 102 11.89 2.41 6.47
N ALA A 103 11.33 3.49 5.94
CA ALA A 103 10.55 3.46 4.71
C ALA A 103 11.46 3.50 3.49
N GLU A 104 11.08 2.76 2.46
CA GLU A 104 11.79 2.69 1.20
C GLU A 104 11.11 3.56 0.15
N MET A 105 11.91 4.29 -0.63
CA MET A 105 11.39 4.91 -1.85
C MET A 105 10.96 3.82 -2.82
N PHE A 106 10.00 4.14 -3.67
CA PHE A 106 9.53 3.26 -4.72
C PHE A 106 9.26 4.04 -5.99
N LYS A 107 9.02 3.33 -7.09
CA LYS A 107 8.54 3.91 -8.32
C LYS A 107 7.24 3.19 -8.69
N PRO A 108 6.12 3.91 -8.85
CA PRO A 108 4.91 3.33 -9.38
C PRO A 108 5.15 2.68 -10.75
N ASP A 109 4.63 1.46 -10.92
CA ASP A 109 4.57 0.80 -12.23
C ASP A 109 3.56 1.50 -13.14
N ARG A 110 2.51 2.07 -12.55
CA ARG A 110 1.54 2.95 -13.21
C ARG A 110 1.21 4.11 -12.28
N TRP A 111 1.46 5.34 -12.73
CA TRP A 111 0.90 6.54 -12.10
C TRP A 111 -0.59 6.67 -12.44
N LEU A 112 -1.34 7.36 -11.59
CA LEU A 112 -2.77 7.63 -11.82
C LEU A 112 -3.03 9.11 -12.07
N SER A 113 -3.93 9.39 -13.01
CA SER A 113 -4.51 10.72 -13.27
C SER A 113 -6.03 10.66 -13.22
N ASP A 114 -6.68 11.81 -13.05
CA ASP A 114 -8.14 11.88 -13.13
C ASP A 114 -8.65 11.34 -14.49
N GLY A 115 -9.70 10.52 -14.43
CA GLY A 115 -10.29 9.87 -15.61
C GLY A 115 -9.61 8.57 -16.09
N ASP A 116 -8.57 8.08 -15.42
CA ASP A 116 -7.95 6.79 -15.73
C ASP A 116 -8.90 5.58 -15.51
N THR A 117 -8.82 4.58 -16.41
CA THR A 117 -9.58 3.30 -16.34
C THR A 117 -8.72 2.07 -16.14
#